data_AF-A0A832SNM1-F1
#
_entry.id   AF-A0A832SNM1-F1
#
_cell.length_a   1.000
_cell.length_b   1.000
_cell.length_c   1.000
_cell.angle_alpha   90.00
_cell.angle_beta   90.00
_cell.angle_gamma   90.00
#
_symmetry.space_group_name_H-M   'P 1'
#
loop_
_entity.id
_entity.type
_entity.pdbx_description
1 polymer ?
#
loop_
_entity_poly.entity_id
_entity_poly.type
_entity_poly.pdbx_seq_one_letter_code
_entity_poly.pdbx_strand_id
1 'polypeptide(L)'
;MLGKSGNQGLNLLITSHKKGEEYGAGDMMNHVLSLGYTIREHRHNHPSNSSIPSGMYKGDKQGDIFFAKNLDKVAKKNNGKTPIYSIYTKKTRTYTRYSQYSTFSDFGRGKNGEWLNNTIDEVVVVSRKMKK
;
A
#
# COMPACT_ATOMS: atom_id res chain seq x y z
N MET A 1 -3.74 -22.44 -15.95
CA MET A 1 -4.79 -22.13 -14.96
C MET A 1 -4.17 -21.34 -13.82
N LEU A 2 -4.59 -20.10 -13.60
CA LEU A 2 -4.29 -19.37 -12.36
C LEU A 2 -5.41 -19.69 -11.33
N GLY A 3 -5.09 -19.66 -10.03
CA GLY A 3 -5.85 -20.30 -8.93
C GLY A 3 -7.37 -20.03 -8.86
N LYS A 4 -8.10 -20.96 -8.22
CA LYS A 4 -9.56 -20.88 -7.99
C LYS A 4 -9.87 -19.96 -6.80
N SER A 5 -11.14 -19.62 -6.56
CA SER A 5 -11.55 -18.74 -5.46
C SER A 5 -11.23 -19.31 -4.06
N GLY A 6 -11.17 -18.43 -3.06
CA GLY A 6 -10.96 -18.82 -1.66
C GLY A 6 -9.58 -19.41 -1.38
N ASN A 7 -9.52 -20.51 -0.62
CA ASN A 7 -8.29 -21.19 -0.20
C ASN A 7 -7.52 -21.85 -1.36
N GLN A 8 -8.09 -21.86 -2.56
CA GLN A 8 -7.44 -22.34 -3.78
C GLN A 8 -6.85 -21.20 -4.63
N GLY A 9 -6.80 -20.00 -4.05
CA GLY A 9 -6.29 -18.81 -4.70
C GLY A 9 -4.77 -18.84 -4.85
N LEU A 10 -4.28 -18.16 -5.89
CA LEU A 10 -2.85 -18.02 -6.16
C LEU A 10 -2.25 -16.85 -5.36
N ASN A 11 -1.03 -17.03 -4.85
CA ASN A 11 -0.21 -15.93 -4.32
C ASN A 11 0.88 -15.63 -5.34
N LEU A 12 1.05 -14.36 -5.67
CA LEU A 12 2.11 -13.90 -6.57
C LEU A 12 3.09 -13.06 -5.76
N LEU A 13 4.38 -13.41 -5.84
CA LEU A 13 5.45 -12.54 -5.39
C LEU A 13 6.07 -11.92 -6.65
N ILE A 14 6.02 -10.60 -6.72
CA ILE A 14 6.44 -9.86 -7.90
C ILE A 14 7.53 -8.87 -7.49
N THR A 15 8.59 -8.80 -8.28
CA THR A 15 9.69 -7.86 -8.07
C THR A 15 10.19 -7.35 -9.41
N SER A 16 10.46 -6.04 -9.49
CA SER A 16 11.01 -5.40 -10.69
C SER A 16 12.55 -5.43 -10.77
N HIS A 17 13.23 -5.84 -9.69
CA HIS A 17 14.67 -5.70 -9.50
C HIS A 17 15.22 -4.26 -9.70
N LYS A 18 14.36 -3.24 -9.71
CA LYS A 18 14.76 -1.83 -9.83
C LYS A 18 14.25 -1.01 -8.66
N LYS A 19 15.14 -0.26 -8.02
CA LYS A 19 14.88 0.43 -6.74
C LYS A 19 13.80 1.51 -6.81
N GLY A 20 13.55 2.12 -7.97
CA GLY A 20 12.63 3.27 -8.09
C GLY A 20 11.40 3.04 -8.95
N GLU A 21 11.26 1.85 -9.55
CA GLU A 21 10.25 1.57 -10.55
C GLU A 21 9.53 0.27 -10.20
N GLU A 22 8.20 0.29 -10.18
CA GLU A 22 7.41 -0.93 -10.05
C GLU A 22 6.70 -1.29 -11.34
N TYR A 23 7.36 -2.12 -12.15
CA TYR A 23 6.82 -2.63 -13.42
C TYR A 23 5.94 -3.86 -13.22
N GLY A 24 6.22 -4.66 -12.20
CA GLY A 24 5.62 -5.98 -12.07
C GLY A 24 4.12 -5.94 -11.79
N ALA A 25 3.67 -5.06 -10.91
CA ALA A 25 2.27 -4.85 -10.60
C ALA A 25 1.49 -4.29 -11.81
N GLY A 26 2.12 -3.42 -12.60
CA GLY A 26 1.56 -2.92 -13.86
C GLY A 26 1.42 -4.01 -14.92
N ASP A 27 2.44 -4.86 -15.07
CA ASP A 27 2.41 -5.99 -16.01
C ASP A 27 1.38 -7.06 -15.59
N MET A 28 1.29 -7.36 -14.29
CA MET A 28 0.27 -8.23 -13.72
C MET A 28 -1.14 -7.70 -14.00
N MET A 29 -1.36 -6.38 -13.92
CA MET A 29 -2.65 -5.79 -14.29
C MET A 29 -3.04 -6.11 -15.75
N ASN A 30 -2.10 -6.08 -16.68
CA ASN A 30 -2.37 -6.33 -18.10
C ASN A 30 -2.61 -7.82 -18.40
N HIS A 31 -1.92 -8.73 -17.70
CA HIS A 31 -1.96 -10.16 -18.00
C HIS A 31 -2.89 -10.99 -17.12
N VAL A 32 -2.98 -10.69 -15.82
CA VAL A 32 -3.76 -11.50 -14.86
C VAL A 32 -5.19 -10.98 -14.77
N LEU A 33 -5.37 -9.66 -14.70
CA LEU A 33 -6.71 -9.09 -14.49
C LEU A 33 -7.56 -9.06 -15.76
N SER A 34 -6.92 -8.99 -16.93
CA SER A 34 -7.60 -9.09 -18.23
C SER A 34 -8.28 -10.44 -18.43
N LEU A 35 -7.82 -11.49 -17.73
CA LEU A 35 -8.38 -12.84 -17.75
C LEU A 35 -9.53 -13.05 -16.74
N GLY A 36 -10.08 -11.98 -16.16
CA GLY A 36 -11.24 -12.03 -15.27
C GLY A 36 -10.92 -12.34 -13.79
N TYR A 37 -9.64 -12.44 -13.43
CA TYR A 37 -9.24 -12.64 -12.04
C TYR A 37 -9.44 -11.37 -11.20
N THR A 38 -9.55 -11.56 -9.88
CA THR A 38 -9.62 -10.48 -8.89
C THR A 38 -8.52 -10.65 -7.86
N ILE A 39 -8.02 -9.54 -7.31
CA ILE A 39 -6.99 -9.54 -6.27
C ILE A 39 -7.69 -9.44 -4.92
N ARG A 40 -7.27 -10.27 -3.96
CA ARG A 40 -7.76 -10.20 -2.58
C ARG A 40 -6.96 -9.23 -1.72
N GLU A 41 -5.64 -9.20 -1.92
CA GLU A 41 -4.73 -8.36 -1.16
C GLU A 41 -3.56 -7.93 -2.03
N HIS A 42 -3.15 -6.66 -1.89
CA HIS A 42 -1.91 -6.13 -2.42
C HIS A 42 -1.09 -5.60 -1.25
N ARG A 43 0.08 -6.20 -1.04
CA ARG A 43 1.02 -5.81 0.00
C ARG A 43 2.36 -5.53 -0.66
N HIS A 44 2.89 -4.33 -0.45
CA HIS A 44 4.20 -3.93 -0.98
C HIS A 44 5.03 -3.23 0.10
N ASN A 45 6.25 -2.84 -0.24
CA ASN A 45 7.13 -2.10 0.66
C ASN A 45 7.81 -0.96 -0.09
N HIS A 46 8.10 0.13 0.62
CA HIS A 46 8.89 1.22 0.09
C HIS A 46 10.38 1.05 0.43
N PRO A 47 11.31 1.23 -0.51
CA PRO A 47 12.75 1.19 -0.23
C PRO A 47 13.20 2.22 0.81
N SER A 48 12.48 3.34 0.91
CA SER A 48 12.71 4.39 1.92
C SER A 48 12.20 4.04 3.32
N ASN A 49 11.52 2.90 3.49
CA ASN A 49 10.77 2.53 4.71
C ASN A 49 9.62 3.49 5.07
N SER A 50 9.14 4.32 4.13
CA SER A 50 7.93 5.10 4.34
C SER A 50 6.71 4.18 4.43
N SER A 51 5.90 4.33 5.48
CA SER A 51 4.60 3.68 5.62
C SER A 51 3.46 4.40 4.91
N ILE A 52 3.75 5.53 4.26
CA ILE A 52 2.76 6.45 3.69
C ILE A 52 2.61 6.17 2.19
N PRO A 53 1.39 5.95 1.68
CA PRO A 53 1.17 5.72 0.25
C PRO A 53 1.44 6.98 -0.59
N SER A 54 1.87 6.77 -1.82
CA SER A 54 2.06 7.79 -2.86
C SER A 54 0.77 8.03 -3.67
N GLY A 55 0.68 9.14 -4.40
CA GLY A 55 -0.45 9.42 -5.29
C GLY A 55 -1.67 10.07 -4.60
N MET A 56 -1.46 10.77 -3.48
CA MET A 56 -2.53 11.39 -2.68
C MET A 56 -2.89 12.83 -3.10
N TYR A 57 -2.15 13.44 -4.03
CA TYR A 57 -2.52 14.77 -4.51
C TYR A 57 -3.66 14.71 -5.52
N LYS A 58 -4.47 15.77 -5.55
CA LYS A 58 -5.59 15.87 -6.50
C LYS A 58 -5.06 15.87 -7.93
N GLY A 59 -5.48 14.87 -8.71
CA GLY A 59 -5.10 14.75 -10.12
C GLY A 59 -3.93 13.81 -10.38
N ASP A 60 -3.33 13.22 -9.34
CA ASP A 60 -2.30 12.20 -9.49
C ASP A 60 -2.80 11.03 -10.35
N LYS A 61 -2.00 10.67 -11.36
CA LYS A 61 -2.25 9.56 -12.29
C LYS A 61 -1.28 8.40 -12.09
N GLN A 62 -0.56 8.40 -10.97
CA GLN A 62 0.42 7.38 -10.60
C GLN A 62 0.50 7.27 -9.07
N GLY A 63 1.18 6.23 -8.59
CA GLY A 63 1.34 5.96 -7.16
C GLY A 63 0.31 4.99 -6.60
N ASP A 64 0.46 4.70 -5.31
CA ASP A 64 -0.26 3.64 -4.60
C ASP A 64 -1.78 3.83 -4.60
N ILE A 65 -2.23 5.08 -4.42
CA ILE A 65 -3.66 5.43 -4.43
C ILE A 65 -4.26 5.25 -5.83
N PHE A 66 -3.56 5.69 -6.87
CA PHE A 66 -4.00 5.52 -8.25
C PHE A 66 -4.07 4.03 -8.62
N PHE A 67 -3.09 3.25 -8.19
CA PHE A 67 -3.07 1.80 -8.38
C PHE A 67 -4.25 1.12 -7.67
N ALA A 68 -4.49 1.44 -6.39
CA ALA A 68 -5.64 0.94 -5.63
C ALA A 68 -6.97 1.28 -6.30
N LYS A 69 -7.12 2.52 -6.80
CA LYS A 69 -8.30 2.95 -7.57
C LYS A 69 -8.54 2.10 -8.82
N ASN A 70 -7.48 1.72 -9.53
CA ASN A 70 -7.60 0.88 -10.71
C ASN A 70 -7.95 -0.57 -10.35
N LEU A 71 -7.35 -1.11 -9.28
CA LEU A 71 -7.69 -2.44 -8.79
C LEU A 71 -9.13 -2.53 -8.28
N ASP A 72 -9.63 -1.51 -7.59
CA ASP A 72 -11.03 -1.43 -7.16
C ASP A 72 -12.00 -1.44 -8.35
N LYS A 73 -11.68 -0.71 -9.43
CA LYS A 73 -12.48 -0.72 -10.67
C LYS A 73 -12.51 -2.11 -11.31
N VAL A 74 -11.37 -2.78 -11.39
CA VAL A 74 -11.28 -4.15 -11.92
C VAL A 74 -12.08 -5.11 -11.05
N ALA A 75 -11.92 -5.04 -9.72
CA ALA A 75 -12.67 -5.88 -8.80
C ALA A 75 -14.18 -5.69 -9.01
N LYS A 76 -14.66 -4.44 -9.09
CA LYS A 76 -16.07 -4.15 -9.37
C LYS A 76 -16.54 -4.69 -10.71
N LYS A 77 -15.74 -4.54 -11.77
CA LYS A 77 -16.05 -5.06 -13.12
C LYS A 77 -16.17 -6.58 -13.14
N ASN A 78 -15.37 -7.27 -12.32
CA ASN A 78 -15.34 -8.72 -12.24
C ASN A 78 -16.20 -9.27 -11.09
N ASN A 79 -17.15 -8.49 -10.55
CA ASN A 79 -18.02 -8.84 -9.42
C ASN A 79 -17.25 -9.36 -8.17
N GLY A 80 -16.03 -8.87 -7.98
CA GLY A 80 -15.17 -9.18 -6.85
C GLY A 80 -15.35 -8.21 -5.67
N LYS A 81 -14.66 -8.53 -4.58
CA LYS A 81 -14.55 -7.66 -3.40
C LYS A 81 -13.40 -6.68 -3.57
N THR A 82 -13.52 -5.51 -2.94
CA THR A 82 -12.42 -4.54 -2.81
C THR A 82 -11.19 -5.22 -2.19
N PRO A 83 -10.00 -5.13 -2.82
CA PRO A 83 -8.78 -5.69 -2.27
C PRO A 83 -8.35 -4.99 -0.97
N ILE A 84 -7.61 -5.71 -0.12
CA ILE A 84 -6.92 -5.12 1.03
C ILE A 84 -5.58 -4.56 0.57
N TYR A 85 -5.31 -3.29 0.90
CA TYR A 85 -4.04 -2.65 0.57
C TYR A 85 -3.22 -2.37 1.84
N SER A 86 -1.92 -2.68 1.80
CA SER A 86 -1.03 -2.34 2.91
C SER A 86 0.42 -2.18 2.49
N ILE A 87 1.14 -1.29 3.20
CA ILE A 87 2.58 -1.08 3.07
C ILE A 87 3.29 -1.73 4.24
N TYR A 88 4.24 -2.62 3.95
CA TYR A 88 5.13 -3.19 4.95
C TYR A 88 6.36 -2.29 5.18
N THR A 89 6.61 -1.92 6.42
CA THR A 89 7.78 -1.15 6.83
C THR A 89 8.75 -2.04 7.59
N LYS A 90 9.93 -2.31 7.02
CA LYS A 90 10.93 -3.21 7.62
C LYS A 90 11.49 -2.68 8.95
N LYS A 91 11.69 -1.36 9.07
CA LYS A 91 12.24 -0.73 10.28
C LYS A 91 11.37 -0.97 11.52
N THR A 92 10.05 -0.84 11.37
CA THR A 92 9.06 -1.02 12.44
C THR A 92 8.46 -2.42 12.47
N ARG A 93 8.63 -3.20 11.39
CA ARG A 93 8.05 -4.53 11.15
C ARG A 93 6.51 -4.51 11.19
N THR A 94 5.90 -3.43 10.73
CA THR A 94 4.45 -3.21 10.73
C THR A 94 3.87 -3.11 9.33
N TYR A 95 2.57 -3.36 9.22
CA TYR A 95 1.77 -3.11 8.02
C TYR A 95 0.87 -1.90 8.24
N THR A 96 0.97 -0.90 7.37
CA THR A 96 0.07 0.26 7.36
C THR A 96 -0.97 0.07 6.27
N ARG A 97 -2.26 0.03 6.65
CA ARG A 97 -3.37 -0.10 5.71
C ARG A 97 -3.72 1.24 5.07
N TYR A 98 -4.21 1.18 3.84
CA TYR A 98 -4.73 2.33 3.11
C TYR A 98 -5.87 1.90 2.17
N SER A 99 -6.52 2.86 1.52
CA SER A 99 -7.56 2.64 0.52
C SER A 99 -7.39 3.59 -0.67
N GLN A 100 -8.17 3.40 -1.74
CA GLN A 100 -8.23 4.35 -2.86
C GLN A 100 -8.72 5.77 -2.47
N TYR A 101 -9.29 5.92 -1.27
CA TYR A 101 -9.77 7.19 -0.74
C TYR A 101 -8.82 7.79 0.29
N SER A 102 -7.70 7.13 0.58
CA SER A 102 -6.78 7.61 1.60
C SER A 102 -6.16 8.95 1.21
N THR A 103 -5.99 9.79 2.22
CA THR A 103 -5.52 11.17 2.14
C THR A 103 -4.35 11.37 3.08
N PHE A 104 -3.60 12.47 2.91
CA PHE A 104 -2.48 12.80 3.80
C PHE A 104 -2.87 12.83 5.29
N SER A 105 -4.09 13.27 5.61
CA SER A 105 -4.58 13.34 6.99
C SER A 105 -4.73 11.98 7.65
N ASP A 106 -4.98 10.91 6.88
CA ASP A 106 -5.05 9.54 7.41
C ASP A 106 -3.70 9.05 7.94
N PHE A 107 -2.62 9.75 7.59
CA PHE A 107 -1.25 9.45 7.97
C PHE A 107 -0.58 10.60 8.74
N GLY A 108 -1.37 11.50 9.36
CA GLY A 108 -0.85 12.60 10.17
C GLY A 108 -0.19 13.73 9.38
N ARG A 109 -0.49 13.85 8.08
CA ARG A 109 0.07 14.89 7.19
C ARG A 109 -1.01 15.88 6.74
N GLY A 110 -0.61 17.13 6.54
CA GLY A 110 -1.45 18.19 5.97
C GLY A 110 -1.77 17.93 4.49
N LYS A 111 -2.73 18.68 3.95
CA LYS A 111 -3.19 18.51 2.55
C LYS A 111 -2.09 18.75 1.50
N ASN A 112 -1.05 19.49 1.86
CA ASN A 112 0.15 19.73 1.07
C ASN A 112 1.20 18.62 1.21
N GLY A 113 0.96 17.59 2.03
CA GLY A 113 1.92 16.55 2.35
C GLY A 113 2.95 16.97 3.40
N GLU A 114 2.82 18.09 4.09
CA GLU A 114 3.69 18.42 5.21
C GLU A 114 3.23 17.71 6.49
N TRP A 115 4.09 17.57 7.49
CA TRP A 115 3.67 17.05 8.79
C TRP A 115 2.70 18.05 9.46
N LEU A 116 1.62 17.57 10.08
CA LEU A 116 0.76 18.45 10.85
C LEU A 116 1.52 18.92 12.11
N ASN A 117 1.39 20.20 12.47
CA ASN A 117 2.08 20.80 13.61
C ASN A 117 1.78 20.12 14.97
N ASN A 118 0.80 19.22 15.04
CA ASN A 118 0.36 18.52 16.25
C ASN A 118 0.67 17.01 16.21
N THR A 119 1.50 16.54 15.28
CA THR A 119 1.92 15.13 15.23
C THR A 119 3.14 14.97 16.12
N ILE A 120 2.96 14.42 17.31
CA ILE A 120 4.10 14.03 18.17
C ILE A 120 4.78 12.83 17.48
N ASP A 121 6.01 13.01 17.02
CA ASP A 121 6.75 11.99 16.26
C ASP A 121 7.11 10.76 17.11
N GLU A 122 7.51 10.95 18.37
CA GLU A 122 7.85 9.89 19.32
C GLU A 122 8.05 10.50 20.73
N VAL A 123 7.52 9.89 21.79
CA VAL A 123 7.94 10.20 23.17
C VAL A 123 8.76 9.01 23.68
N VAL A 124 10.09 9.15 23.68
CA VAL A 124 10.99 8.17 24.28
C VAL A 124 11.28 8.57 25.72
N VAL A 125 10.67 7.86 26.68
CA VAL A 125 11.01 8.01 28.10
C VAL A 125 12.07 6.97 28.47
N VAL A 126 13.31 7.40 28.68
CA VAL A 126 14.37 6.54 29.23
C VAL A 126 14.49 6.81 30.72
N SER A 127 14.03 5.88 31.55
CA SER A 127 14.28 5.91 33.00
C SER A 127 15.52 5.07 33.34
N ARG A 128 16.36 5.57 34.25
CA ARG A 128 17.47 4.81 34.85
C ARG A 128 17.25 4.72 36.35
N LYS A 129 17.42 3.52 36.91
CA LYS A 129 17.43 3.29 38.35
C LYS A 129 18.70 3.94 38.92
N MET A 130 18.56 4.94 39.80
CA MET A 130 19.71 5.46 40.55
C MET A 130 20.20 4.36 41.50
N LYS A 131 21.50 4.03 41.43
CA LYS A 131 22.15 3.22 42.46
C LYS A 131 22.23 4.11 43.72
N LYS A 132 21.69 3.60 44.82
CA LYS A 132 21.90 4.19 46.16
C LYS A 132 23.37 4.11 46.53
#